data_AF-A0A947KKE0-F1
#
_entry.id   AF-A0A947KKE0-F1
#
_cell.length_a   1.000
_cell.length_b   1.000
_cell.length_c   1.000
_cell.angle_alpha   90.00
_cell.angle_beta   90.00
_cell.angle_gamma   90.00
#
_symmetry.space_group_name_H-M   'P 1'
#
loop_
_entity.id
_entity.type
_entity.pdbx_description
1 polymer ?
#
loop_
_entity_poly.entity_id
_entity_poly.type
_entity_poly.pdbx_seq_one_letter_code
_entity_poly.pdbx_strand_id
1 'polypeptide(L)' 'MNWITIMSSGRRNTIRCGEWGTIEFVHTCRKPAELRNNLTYDARCRMWRASVSLAIRDMRFTRRTMDLVNQEVADEFV' A
#
# COMPACT_ATOMS: atom_id res chain seq x y z
N MET A 1 -15.08 -6.55 -4.54
CA MET A 1 -14.61 -5.38 -5.32
C MET A 1 -13.13 -5.24 -5.05
N ASN A 2 -12.27 -5.43 -6.06
CA ASN A 2 -10.81 -5.41 -5.85
C ASN A 2 -10.31 -3.96 -5.76
N TRP A 3 -9.38 -3.69 -4.85
CA TRP A 3 -8.80 -2.36 -4.66
C TRP A 3 -7.30 -2.47 -4.43
N ILE A 4 -6.50 -1.76 -5.23
CA ILE A 4 -5.04 -1.71 -5.09
C ILE A 4 -4.65 -0.27 -4.80
N THR A 5 -3.89 -0.06 -3.72
CA THR A 5 -3.30 1.23 -3.40
C THR A 5 -1.83 1.27 -3.80
N ILE A 6 -1.45 2.36 -4.48
CA ILE A 6 -0.07 2.68 -4.85
C ILE A 6 0.33 3.99 -4.15
N MET A 7 1.37 3.94 -3.33
CA MET A 7 1.97 5.13 -2.71
C MET A 7 2.94 5.76 -3.72
N SER A 8 2.77 7.05 -4.03
CA SER A 8 3.55 7.77 -5.04
C SER A 8 3.96 9.14 -4.54
N SER A 9 5.13 9.63 -4.94
CA SER A 9 5.50 11.05 -4.74
C SER A 9 4.83 11.99 -5.75
N GLY A 10 4.16 11.43 -6.77
CA GLY A 10 3.41 12.17 -7.77
C GLY A 10 2.02 12.60 -7.32
N ARG A 11 1.13 12.87 -8.27
CA ARG A 11 -0.25 13.31 -7.99
C ARG A 11 -1.11 12.15 -7.49
N ARG A 12 -2.14 12.51 -6.71
CA ARG A 12 -3.22 11.59 -6.35
C ARG A 12 -4.08 11.32 -7.58
N ASN A 13 -4.53 10.09 -7.74
CA ASN A 13 -5.43 9.70 -8.81
C ASN A 13 -6.18 8.41 -8.45
N THR A 14 -7.35 8.20 -9.04
CA THR A 14 -8.09 6.93 -8.90
C THR A 14 -8.49 6.47 -10.28
N ILE A 15 -8.01 5.30 -10.69
CA ILE A 15 -8.27 4.69 -11.98
C ILE A 15 -9.27 3.54 -11.77
N ARG A 16 -10.45 3.65 -12.38
CA ARG A 16 -11.43 2.56 -12.40
C ARG A 16 -11.10 1.62 -13.54
N CYS A 17 -10.92 0.33 -13.23
CA CYS A 17 -10.57 -0.72 -14.19
C CYS A 17 -11.79 -1.57 -14.59
N GLY A 18 -13.00 -0.99 -14.52
CA GLY A 18 -14.25 -1.69 -14.83
C GLY A 18 -14.49 -2.86 -13.87
N GLU A 19 -14.73 -4.04 -14.44
CA GLU A 19 -14.98 -5.28 -13.68
C GLU A 19 -13.79 -5.74 -12.82
N TRP A 20 -12.57 -5.32 -13.16
CA TRP A 20 -11.34 -5.78 -12.49
C TRP A 20 -11.08 -5.08 -11.15
N GLY A 21 -11.74 -3.94 -10.90
CA GLY A 21 -11.61 -3.18 -9.65
C GLY A 21 -11.06 -1.76 -9.85
N THR A 22 -10.32 -1.27 -8.85
CA THR A 22 -9.81 0.12 -8.81
C THR A 22 -8.34 0.16 -8.41
N ILE A 23 -7.57 1.02 -9.08
CA ILE A 23 -6.20 1.37 -8.68
C ILE A 23 -6.22 2.80 -8.14
N GLU A 24 -5.76 2.98 -6.91
CA GLU A 24 -5.72 4.26 -6.23
C GLU A 24 -4.27 4.69 -5.99
N PHE A 25 -3.92 5.88 -6.46
CA PHE A 25 -2.64 6.54 -6.22
C PHE A 25 -2.77 7.52 -5.07
N VAL A 26 -2.00 7.30 -4.01
CA VAL A 26 -1.92 8.21 -2.86
C VAL A 26 -0.58 8.91 -2.85
N HIS A 27 -0.64 10.23 -2.74
CA HIS A 27 0.54 11.06 -2.59
C HIS A 27 1.19 10.85 -1.22
N THR A 28 2.50 10.64 -1.19
CA THR A 28 3.33 10.59 0.01
C THR A 28 4.60 11.43 -0.16
N CYS A 29 4.98 12.14 0.90
CA CYS A 29 6.21 12.94 0.95
C CYS A 29 7.42 12.13 1.46
N ARG A 30 7.21 10.87 1.89
CA ARG A 30 8.27 10.01 2.44
C ARG A 30 9.21 9.58 1.33
N LYS A 31 10.52 9.71 1.57
CA LYS A 31 11.52 9.33 0.56
C LYS A 31 11.72 7.82 0.55
N PRO A 32 12.06 7.21 -0.61
CA PRO A 32 12.38 5.77 -0.67
C PRO A 32 13.46 5.33 0.32
N ALA A 33 14.46 6.20 0.59
CA ALA A 33 15.51 5.94 1.57
C ALA A 33 14.97 5.73 3.00
N GLU A 34 13.89 6.41 3.38
CA GLU A 34 13.23 6.28 4.69
C GLU A 34 12.43 4.97 4.78
N LEU A 35 12.02 4.42 3.64
CA LEU A 35 11.16 3.24 3.54
C LEU A 35 11.95 1.97 3.20
N ARG A 36 13.23 2.08 2.85
CA ARG A 36 14.04 1.00 2.26
C ARG A 36 13.97 -0.33 3.01
N ASN A 37 13.97 -0.30 4.35
CA ASN A 37 13.99 -1.49 5.19
C ASN A 37 12.61 -2.20 5.23
N ASN A 38 11.56 -1.51 4.76
CA ASN A 38 10.19 -1.98 4.71
C ASN A 38 9.69 -2.13 3.27
N LEU A 39 10.58 -2.10 2.29
CA LEU A 39 10.27 -2.30 0.88
C LEU A 39 11.05 -3.48 0.34
N THR A 40 10.34 -4.41 -0.29
CA THR A 40 10.95 -5.51 -1.04
C THR A 40 10.57 -5.36 -2.50
N TYR A 41 11.55 -5.46 -3.41
CA TYR A 41 11.26 -5.41 -4.84
C TYR A 41 10.58 -6.71 -5.27
N ASP A 42 9.36 -6.60 -5.81
CA ASP A 42 8.64 -7.72 -6.40
C ASP A 42 8.87 -7.73 -7.92
N ALA A 43 9.71 -8.65 -8.37
CA ALA A 43 10.08 -8.78 -9.78
C ALA A 43 8.90 -9.20 -10.67
N ARG A 44 7.88 -9.89 -10.13
CA ARG A 44 6.72 -10.34 -10.91
C ARG A 44 5.87 -9.16 -11.34
N CYS A 45 5.68 -8.22 -10.43
CA CYS A 45 4.89 -7.01 -10.64
C CYS A 45 5.76 -5.82 -11.08
N ARG A 46 7.09 -5.96 -11.05
CA ARG A 46 8.09 -4.91 -11.28
C ARG A 46 7.88 -3.67 -10.41
N MET A 47 7.49 -3.89 -9.16
CA MET A 47 7.13 -2.83 -8.21
C MET A 47 7.75 -3.08 -6.84
N TRP A 48 7.95 -2.02 -6.08
CA TRP A 48 8.30 -2.12 -4.66
C TRP A 48 7.05 -2.45 -3.84
N ARG A 49 7.10 -3.56 -3.12
CA ARG A 49 6.04 -4.01 -2.22
C ARG A 49 6.36 -3.62 -0.79
N ALA A 50 5.38 -3.02 -0.10
CA ALA A 50 5.48 -2.73 1.32
C ALA A 50 5.49 -4.01 2.17
N SER A 51 6.27 -4.01 3.24
CA SER A 51 6.12 -4.97 4.34
C SER A 51 4.73 -4.84 4.97
N VAL A 52 4.32 -5.85 5.73
CA VAL A 52 3.03 -5.85 6.46
C VAL A 52 2.95 -4.63 7.39
N SER A 53 4.01 -4.36 8.15
CA SER A 53 4.10 -3.23 9.07
C SER A 53 3.94 -1.86 8.36
N LEU A 54 4.59 -1.68 7.21
CA LEU A 54 4.46 -0.46 6.42
C LEU A 54 3.07 -0.34 5.77
N ALA A 55 2.51 -1.44 5.26
CA ALA A 55 1.18 -1.46 4.67
C ALA A 55 0.11 -1.05 5.69
N ILE A 56 0.16 -1.60 6.91
CA ILE A 56 -0.75 -1.25 8.02
C ILE A 56 -0.60 0.22 8.41
N ARG A 57 0.65 0.69 8.53
CA ARG A 57 0.93 2.10 8.80
C ARG A 57 0.30 2.98 7.72
N ASP A 58 0.47 2.64 6.45
CA ASP A 58 -0.06 3.39 5.32
C ASP A 58 -1.59 3.41 5.30
N MET A 59 -2.24 2.29 5.61
CA MET A 59 -3.70 2.22 5.76
C MET A 59 -4.21 3.14 6.88
N ARG A 60 -3.52 3.18 8.02
CA ARG A 60 -3.84 4.10 9.14
C ARG A 60 -3.66 5.57 8.73
N PHE A 61 -2.53 5.93 8.11
CA PHE A 61 -2.25 7.31 7.67
C PHE A 61 -3.25 7.82 6.63
N THR A 62 -3.78 6.93 5.81
CA THR A 62 -4.76 7.24 4.76
C THR A 62 -6.20 7.10 5.22
N ARG A 63 -6.43 6.77 6.50
CA ARG A 63 -7.76 6.62 7.12
C ARG A 63 -8.65 5.60 6.39
N ARG A 64 -8.05 4.51 5.91
CA ARG A 64 -8.80 3.40 5.29
C ARG A 64 -9.38 2.49 6.36
N THR A 65 -10.48 1.80 6.03
CA THR A 65 -11.02 0.75 6.89
C THR A 65 -9.98 -0.35 7.10
N MET A 66 -9.88 -0.83 8.33
CA MET A 66 -9.03 -1.93 8.75
C MET A 66 -9.85 -3.19 9.06
N ASP A 67 -11.16 -3.19 8.79
CA ASP A 67 -12.11 -4.21 9.29
C ASP A 67 -11.84 -5.61 8.72
N LEU A 68 -11.16 -5.70 7.57
CA LEU A 68 -10.77 -6.96 6.93
C LEU A 68 -9.33 -7.39 7.28
N VAL A 69 -8.60 -6.60 8.06
CA VAL A 69 -7.24 -6.96 8.49
C VAL A 69 -7.35 -7.82 9.74
N ASN A 70 -6.94 -9.08 9.62
CA ASN A 70 -6.71 -9.92 10.80
C ASN A 70 -5.50 -9.37 11.57
N GLN A 71 -5.77 -8.71 12.70
CA GLN A 71 -4.72 -8.07 13.52
C GLN A 71 -3.80 -9.09 14.17
N GLU A 72 -4.31 -10.26 14.59
CA GLU A 72 -3.50 -11.31 15.22
C GLU A 72 -2.39 -11.77 14.27
N VAL A 73 -2.74 -12.03 13.01
CA VAL A 73 -1.77 -12.42 11.98
C VAL A 73 -0.85 -11.26 11.63
N ALA A 74 -1.37 -10.03 11.58
CA ALA A 74 -0.57 -8.85 11.27
C ALA A 74 0.56 -8.61 12.28
N ASP A 75 0.27 -8.80 13.57
CA ASP A 75 1.21 -8.56 14.66
C ASP A 75 2.39 -9.56 14.65
N GLU A 76 2.24 -10.74 14.03
CA GLU A 76 3.34 -11.69 13.82
C GLU A 76 4.43 -11.17 12.85
N PHE A 77 4.12 -10.13 12.06
CA PHE A 77 5.02 -9.55 11.05
C PHE A 77 5.52 -8.13 11.40
N VAL A 78 5.28 -7.67 12.63
CA VAL A 78 5.66 -6.32 13.13
C VAL A 78 6.83 -6.39 14.09
#